data_AF-A0A972RVY0-F1
#
_entry.id   AF-A0A972RVY0-F1
#
_cell.length_a   1.000
_cell.length_b   1.000
_cell.length_c   1.000
_cell.angle_alpha   90.00
_cell.angle_beta   90.00
_cell.angle_gamma   90.00
#
_symmetry.space_group_name_H-M   'P 1'
#
loop_
_entity.id
_entity.type
_entity.pdbx_description
1 polymer ?
#
loop_
_entity_poly.entity_id
_entity_poly.type
_entity_poly.pdbx_seq_one_letter_code
_entity_poly.pdbx_strand_id
1 'polypeptide(L)'
;MPLNFWDEWRTLSLYEKFEQIVSFVLTAVIACVIVIALVNLIRETAIIILEKGLDPLDHKVFQKIFGMIMTLLIALEFKHSILKVSLRKEGIVQIKTVILIALLALVRKFIIIDFKATPPAKLAALAFAVLVLGGIYWLLREQYLRYRE
;
A
#
# COMPACT_ATOMS: atom_id res chain seq x y z
N MET A 1 29.68 -16.41 -23.25
CA MET A 1 28.61 -16.42 -24.28
C MET A 1 27.40 -15.75 -23.64
N PRO A 2 27.02 -14.52 -24.00
CA PRO A 2 25.90 -13.84 -23.35
C PRO A 2 24.61 -14.53 -23.76
N LEU A 3 23.85 -14.98 -22.76
CA LEU A 3 22.56 -15.63 -22.94
C LEU A 3 21.57 -14.65 -23.61
N ASN A 4 21.04 -15.02 -24.77
CA ASN A 4 20.04 -14.26 -25.49
C ASN A 4 18.71 -14.27 -24.69
N PHE A 5 18.25 -13.09 -24.27
CA PHE A 5 16.94 -12.85 -23.62
C PHE A 5 15.74 -13.46 -24.38
N TRP A 6 15.92 -13.73 -25.68
CA TRP A 6 14.88 -14.24 -26.59
C TRP A 6 14.60 -15.74 -26.41
N ASP A 7 15.56 -16.53 -25.92
CA ASP A 7 15.39 -17.98 -25.75
C ASP A 7 14.60 -18.33 -24.47
N GLU A 8 14.67 -17.49 -23.43
CA GLU A 8 13.86 -17.67 -22.21
C GLU A 8 12.36 -17.43 -22.44
N TRP A 9 11.97 -16.58 -23.39
CA TRP A 9 10.55 -16.27 -23.67
C TRP A 9 9.77 -17.42 -24.32
N ARG A 10 10.47 -18.37 -24.96
CA ARG A 10 9.84 -19.53 -25.62
C ARG A 10 9.59 -20.71 -24.69
N THR A 11 10.13 -20.70 -23.48
CA THR A 11 9.91 -21.76 -22.48
C THR A 11 8.86 -21.41 -21.44
N LEU A 12 8.29 -20.20 -21.50
CA LEU A 12 7.26 -19.75 -20.56
C LEU A 12 5.89 -20.35 -20.88
N SER A 13 5.24 -20.89 -19.85
CA SER A 13 3.86 -21.35 -19.87
C SER A 13 2.90 -20.22 -20.27
N LEU A 14 1.74 -20.55 -20.87
CA LEU A 14 0.68 -19.56 -21.14
C LEU A 14 0.29 -18.74 -19.89
N TYR A 15 0.43 -19.36 -18.72
CA TYR A 15 0.19 -18.73 -17.42
C TYR A 15 1.16 -17.57 -17.14
N GLU A 16 2.46 -17.73 -17.39
CA GLU A 16 3.46 -16.69 -17.12
C GLU A 16 3.30 -15.49 -18.06
N LYS A 17 2.93 -15.74 -19.33
CA LYS A 17 2.60 -14.66 -20.29
C LYS A 17 1.39 -13.86 -19.83
N PHE A 18 0.37 -14.53 -19.30
CA PHE A 18 -0.80 -13.88 -18.72
C PHE A 18 -0.41 -13.04 -17.49
N GLU A 19 0.37 -13.58 -16.55
CA GLU A 19 0.85 -12.85 -15.38
C GLU A 19 1.63 -11.58 -15.76
N GLN A 20 2.49 -11.68 -16.78
CA GLN A 20 3.31 -10.55 -17.23
C GLN A 20 2.46 -9.43 -17.85
N ILE A 21 1.44 -9.78 -18.63
CA ILE A 21 0.48 -8.81 -19.18
C ILE A 21 -0.30 -8.14 -18.05
N VAL A 22 -0.82 -8.91 -17.09
CA VAL A 22 -1.58 -8.38 -15.95
C VAL A 22 -0.72 -7.45 -15.09
N SER A 23 0.51 -7.86 -14.78
CA SER A 23 1.47 -7.06 -14.02
C SER A 23 1.81 -5.74 -14.71
N PHE A 24 1.99 -5.76 -16.03
CA PHE A 24 2.25 -4.57 -16.83
C PHE A 24 1.07 -3.59 -16.80
N VAL A 25 -0.15 -4.07 -17.05
CA VAL A 25 -1.37 -3.25 -16.98
C VAL A 25 -1.55 -2.67 -15.59
N LEU A 26 -1.41 -3.49 -14.55
CA LEU A 26 -1.57 -3.07 -13.16
C LEU A 26 -0.53 -2.00 -12.77
N THR A 27 0.72 -2.17 -13.19
CA THR A 27 1.79 -1.19 -12.96
C THR A 27 1.48 0.15 -13.64
N ALA A 28 0.97 0.13 -14.88
CA ALA A 28 0.58 1.34 -15.59
C ALA A 28 -0.58 2.07 -14.88
N VAL A 29 -1.61 1.33 -14.48
CA VAL A 29 -2.75 1.90 -13.74
C VAL A 29 -2.31 2.52 -12.41
N ILE A 30 -1.51 1.79 -11.61
CA ILE A 30 -1.02 2.31 -10.32
C ILE A 30 -0.14 3.55 -10.54
N ALA A 31 0.70 3.58 -11.59
CA ALA A 31 1.51 4.75 -11.91
C ALA A 31 0.63 5.99 -12.20
N CYS A 32 -0.43 5.84 -12.98
CA CYS A 32 -1.39 6.93 -13.23
C CYS A 32 -2.06 7.40 -11.93
N VAL A 33 -2.50 6.46 -11.07
CA VAL A 33 -3.10 6.78 -9.76
C VAL A 33 -2.12 7.56 -8.87
N ILE A 34 -0.85 7.17 -8.83
CA ILE A 34 0.19 7.88 -8.06
C ILE A 34 0.35 9.32 -8.53
N VAL A 35 0.42 9.55 -9.85
CA VAL A 35 0.56 10.90 -10.41
C VAL A 35 -0.65 11.76 -10.04
N ILE A 36 -1.87 11.25 -10.24
CA ILE A 36 -3.11 11.97 -9.91
C ILE A 36 -3.17 12.28 -8.41
N ALA A 37 -2.86 11.30 -7.55
CA ALA A 37 -2.88 11.47 -6.10
C ALA A 37 -1.82 12.49 -5.64
N LEU A 38 -0.64 12.50 -6.24
CA LEU A 38 0.42 13.46 -5.92
C LEU A 38 0.02 14.88 -6.33
N VAL A 39 -0.52 15.07 -7.53
CA VAL A 39 -1.01 16.37 -8.00
C VAL A 39 -2.12 16.89 -7.08
N ASN A 40 -3.07 16.03 -6.73
CA ASN A 40 -4.15 16.38 -5.81
C ASN A 40 -3.63 16.76 -4.42
N LEU A 41 -2.68 16.00 -3.87
CA LEU A 41 -2.06 16.29 -2.57
C LEU A 41 -1.37 17.65 -2.57
N ILE A 42 -0.57 17.96 -3.60
CA ILE A 42 0.12 19.25 -3.72
C ILE A 42 -0.90 20.38 -3.84
N ARG A 43 -1.89 20.23 -4.73
CA ARG A 43 -2.92 21.24 -4.97
C ARG A 43 -3.72 21.56 -3.72
N GLU A 44 -4.26 20.54 -3.06
CA GLU A 44 -5.03 20.69 -1.83
C GLU A 44 -4.20 21.31 -0.70
N THR A 45 -2.96 20.84 -0.52
CA THR A 45 -2.07 21.39 0.51
C THR A 45 -1.75 22.86 0.23
N ALA A 46 -1.51 23.23 -1.04
CA ALA A 46 -1.24 24.62 -1.43
C ALA A 46 -2.46 25.53 -1.21
N ILE A 47 -3.66 25.10 -1.59
CA ILE A 47 -4.91 25.85 -1.38
C ILE A 47 -5.12 26.09 0.12
N ILE A 48 -4.99 25.04 0.95
CA ILE A 48 -5.18 25.14 2.40
C ILE A 48 -4.21 26.15 3.02
N ILE A 49 -2.93 26.10 2.65
CA ILE A 49 -1.90 27.03 3.17
C ILE A 49 -2.21 28.47 2.75
N LEU A 50 -2.69 28.67 1.52
CA LEU A 50 -2.99 30.00 0.98
C LEU A 50 -4.27 30.61 1.59
N GLU A 51 -5.31 29.80 1.80
CA GLU A 51 -6.62 30.26 2.31
C GLU A 51 -6.65 30.41 3.83
N LYS A 52 -6.06 29.48 4.58
CA LYS A 52 -6.18 29.44 6.05
C LYS A 52 -4.96 30.00 6.79
N GLY A 53 -3.87 30.33 6.08
CA GLY A 53 -2.59 30.62 6.71
C GLY A 53 -2.01 29.40 7.44
N LEU A 54 -0.82 29.53 8.05
CA LEU A 54 -0.26 28.51 8.92
C LEU A 54 -1.02 28.46 10.25
N ASP A 55 -2.28 28.02 10.24
CA ASP A 55 -3.00 27.60 11.44
C ASP A 55 -3.11 26.05 11.46
N PRO A 56 -1.97 25.34 11.66
CA PRO A 56 -1.86 23.88 11.58
C PRO A 56 -2.57 23.13 12.72
N LEU A 57 -3.38 23.81 13.53
CA LEU A 57 -4.08 23.25 14.69
C LEU A 57 -5.54 22.82 14.40
N ASP A 58 -6.05 23.08 13.20
CA ASP A 58 -7.34 22.51 12.78
C ASP A 58 -7.18 21.01 12.50
N HIS A 59 -7.64 20.19 13.46
CA HIS A 59 -7.59 18.73 13.40
C HIS A 59 -8.09 18.17 12.06
N LYS A 60 -9.10 18.80 11.44
CA LYS A 60 -9.66 18.34 10.17
C LYS A 60 -8.70 18.54 9.00
N VAL A 61 -7.92 19.62 9.02
CA VAL A 61 -6.91 19.91 7.99
C VAL A 61 -5.77 18.89 8.05
N PHE A 62 -5.24 18.64 9.26
CA PHE A 62 -4.20 17.65 9.46
C PHE A 62 -4.65 16.24 9.05
N GLN A 63 -5.85 15.82 9.46
CA GLN A 63 -6.43 14.53 9.07
C GLN A 63 -6.59 14.40 7.54
N LYS A 64 -7.02 15.46 6.85
CA LYS A 64 -7.18 15.47 5.40
C LYS A 64 -5.83 15.29 4.68
N ILE A 65 -4.82 16.10 5.02
CA ILE A 65 -3.50 16.04 4.38
C ILE A 65 -2.84 14.69 4.67
N PHE A 66 -2.83 14.25 5.93
CA PHE A 66 -2.24 12.98 6.30
C PHE A 66 -2.96 11.80 5.65
N GLY A 67 -4.29 11.85 5.54
CA GLY A 67 -5.07 10.84 4.82
C GLY A 67 -4.72 10.74 3.33
N MET A 68 -4.44 11.86 2.67
CA MET A 68 -3.97 11.89 1.28
C MET A 68 -2.55 11.33 1.15
N ILE A 69 -1.63 11.70 2.05
CA ILE A 69 -0.27 11.15 2.10
C ILE A 69 -0.30 9.62 2.26
N MET A 70 -1.09 9.11 3.21
CA MET A 70 -1.24 7.66 3.43
C MET A 70 -1.79 6.94 2.21
N THR A 71 -2.73 7.56 1.49
CA THR A 71 -3.25 7.00 0.23
C THR A 71 -2.16 6.91 -0.83
N LEU A 72 -1.28 7.91 -0.93
CA LEU A 72 -0.14 7.91 -1.83
C LEU A 72 0.90 6.85 -1.44
N LEU A 73 1.21 6.71 -0.14
CA LEU A 73 2.12 5.67 0.36
C LEU A 73 1.61 4.26 0.05
N ILE A 74 0.32 4.00 0.24
CA ILE A 74 -0.32 2.73 -0.13
C ILE A 74 -0.12 2.43 -1.63
N ALA A 75 -0.32 3.42 -2.51
CA ALA A 75 -0.13 3.25 -3.94
C ALA A 75 1.34 2.98 -4.33
N LEU A 76 2.29 3.68 -3.70
CA LEU A 76 3.72 3.45 -3.90
C LEU A 76 4.17 2.05 -3.45
N GLU A 77 3.68 1.61 -2.29
CA GLU A 77 3.93 0.25 -1.78
C GLU A 77 3.34 -0.82 -2.70
N PHE A 78 2.12 -0.62 -3.21
CA PHE A 78 1.53 -1.54 -4.19
C PHE A 78 2.36 -1.62 -5.48
N LYS A 79 2.82 -0.48 -6.03
CA LYS A 79 3.72 -0.49 -7.20
C LYS A 79 4.98 -1.31 -6.92
N HIS A 80 5.61 -1.11 -5.75
CA HIS A 80 6.80 -1.87 -5.37
C HIS A 80 6.51 -3.38 -5.22
N SER A 81 5.38 -3.73 -4.59
CA SER A 81 4.95 -5.13 -4.42
C SER A 81 4.71 -5.83 -5.76
N ILE A 82 4.06 -5.18 -6.73
CA ILE A 82 3.81 -5.75 -8.06
C ILE A 82 5.10 -5.89 -8.86
N LEU A 83 5.96 -4.87 -8.87
CA LEU A 83 7.25 -4.92 -9.56
C LEU A 83 8.15 -6.05 -9.02
N LYS A 84 8.13 -6.28 -7.71
CA LYS A 84 8.91 -7.34 -7.07
C LYS A 84 8.48 -8.74 -7.51
N VAL A 85 7.16 -8.96 -7.69
CA VAL A 85 6.59 -10.20 -8.20
C VAL A 85 6.92 -10.40 -9.68
N SER A 86 6.99 -9.31 -10.46
CA SER A 86 7.36 -9.39 -11.87
C SER A 86 8.85 -9.68 -12.12
N LEU A 87 9.73 -9.28 -11.18
CA LEU A 87 11.19 -9.37 -11.34
C LEU A 87 11.79 -10.67 -10.80
N ARG A 88 11.18 -11.26 -9.77
CA ARG A 88 11.57 -12.59 -9.27
C ARG A 88 10.51 -13.56 -9.75
N LYS A 89 10.89 -14.54 -10.58
CA LYS A 89 10.10 -15.74 -10.96
C LYS A 89 9.63 -16.59 -9.76
N GLU A 90 9.67 -16.04 -8.54
CA GLU A 90 9.16 -16.64 -7.31
C GLU A 90 7.69 -16.21 -7.20
N GLY A 91 6.80 -17.08 -7.66
CA GLY A 91 5.38 -16.99 -7.36
C GLY A 91 5.14 -16.86 -5.85
N ILE A 92 4.00 -16.26 -5.52
CA ILE A 92 3.57 -15.80 -4.18
C ILE A 92 4.10 -14.40 -3.86
N VAL A 93 3.23 -13.41 -4.13
CA VAL A 93 3.31 -12.05 -3.57
C VAL A 93 3.81 -12.14 -2.14
N GLN A 94 4.91 -11.45 -1.81
CA GLN A 94 5.46 -11.50 -0.45
C GLN A 94 4.38 -11.16 0.56
N ILE A 95 3.84 -12.20 1.22
CA ILE A 95 2.66 -12.12 2.08
C ILE A 95 2.88 -11.05 3.17
N LYS A 96 4.14 -10.90 3.60
CA LYS A 96 4.59 -9.85 4.51
C LYS A 96 4.27 -8.45 4.00
N THR A 97 4.61 -8.12 2.75
CA THR A 97 4.35 -6.79 2.16
C THR A 97 2.85 -6.51 2.08
N VAL A 98 2.06 -7.50 1.68
CA VAL A 98 0.59 -7.36 1.63
C VAL A 98 0.00 -7.09 3.00
N ILE A 99 0.47 -7.80 4.04
CA ILE A 99 0.01 -7.59 5.41
C ILE A 99 0.43 -6.23 5.95
N LEU A 100 1.65 -5.77 5.63
CA LEU A 100 2.10 -4.42 5.97
C LEU A 100 1.20 -3.36 5.33
N ILE A 101 0.84 -3.53 4.06
CA ILE A 101 -0.09 -2.63 3.36
C ILE A 101 -1.49 -2.67 3.98
N ALA A 102 -1.98 -3.85 4.36
CA ALA A 102 -3.27 -4.00 5.04
C ALA A 102 -3.27 -3.28 6.41
N LEU A 103 -2.17 -3.40 7.17
CA LEU A 103 -1.99 -2.69 8.43
C LEU A 103 -1.95 -1.18 8.22
N LEU A 104 -1.19 -0.70 7.22
CA LEU A 104 -1.13 0.71 6.84
C LEU A 104 -2.52 1.26 6.47
N ALA A 105 -3.31 0.48 5.72
CA ALA A 105 -4.68 0.83 5.33
C ALA A 105 -5.63 0.92 6.54
N LEU A 106 -5.46 0.07 7.55
CA LEU A 106 -6.21 0.18 8.81
C LEU A 106 -5.79 1.38 9.63
N VAL A 107 -4.48 1.65 9.74
CA VAL A 107 -3.95 2.84 10.42
C VAL A 107 -4.55 4.11 9.82
N ARG A 108 -4.71 4.18 8.49
CA ARG A 108 -5.42 5.29 7.83
C ARG A 108 -6.86 5.47 8.35
N LYS A 109 -7.59 4.39 8.60
CA LYS A 109 -8.96 4.49 9.17
C LYS A 109 -8.97 5.05 10.60
N PHE A 110 -7.93 4.77 11.41
CA PHE A 110 -7.79 5.36 12.74
C PHE A 110 -7.53 6.86 12.69
N ILE A 111 -6.66 7.31 11.78
CA ILE A 111 -6.28 8.73 11.68
C ILE A 111 -7.46 9.61 11.27
N ILE A 112 -8.32 9.12 10.36
CA ILE A 112 -9.46 9.87 9.83
C ILE A 112 -10.67 9.83 10.79
N ILE A 113 -10.65 8.96 11.82
CA ILE A 113 -11.80 8.78 12.70
C ILE A 113 -11.99 10.00 13.61
N ASP A 114 -13.24 10.45 13.71
CA ASP A 114 -13.64 11.44 14.72
C ASP A 114 -14.10 10.68 15.98
N PHE A 115 -13.25 10.68 17.01
CA PHE A 115 -13.52 10.01 18.27
C PHE A 115 -14.73 10.57 19.02
N LYS A 116 -15.17 11.80 18.72
CA LYS A 116 -16.36 12.40 19.36
C LYS A 116 -17.66 11.96 18.70
N ALA A 117 -17.63 11.71 17.40
CA ALA A 117 -18.82 11.33 16.63
C ALA A 117 -18.98 9.82 16.42
N THR A 118 -17.93 9.03 16.70
CA THR A 118 -17.90 7.59 16.42
C THR A 118 -18.39 6.77 17.62
N PRO A 119 -19.39 5.87 17.45
CA PRO A 119 -19.85 4.99 18.51
C PRO A 119 -18.70 4.15 19.11
N PRO A 120 -18.61 3.98 20.45
CA PRO A 120 -17.56 3.21 21.11
C PRO A 120 -17.40 1.79 20.57
N ALA A 121 -18.51 1.15 20.17
CA ALA A 121 -18.50 -0.19 19.59
C ALA A 121 -17.70 -0.27 18.27
N LYS A 122 -17.75 0.77 17.42
CA LYS A 122 -16.97 0.82 16.18
C LYS A 122 -15.48 0.98 16.46
N LEU A 123 -15.13 1.79 17.46
CA LEU A 123 -13.73 1.97 17.89
C LEU A 123 -13.16 0.65 18.43
N ALA A 124 -13.92 -0.07 19.26
CA ALA A 124 -13.53 -1.37 19.78
C ALA A 124 -13.34 -2.41 18.65
N ALA A 125 -14.24 -2.45 17.67
CA ALA A 125 -14.11 -3.35 16.51
C ALA A 125 -12.85 -3.04 15.67
N LEU A 126 -12.54 -1.76 15.48
CA LEU A 126 -11.34 -1.33 14.75
C LEU A 126 -10.05 -1.71 15.51
N ALA A 127 -10.04 -1.52 16.84
CA ALA A 127 -8.92 -1.91 17.70
C ALA A 127 -8.70 -3.42 17.69
N PHE A 128 -9.78 -4.21 17.77
CA PHE A 128 -9.71 -5.66 17.65
C PHE A 128 -9.16 -6.10 16.30
N ALA A 129 -9.60 -5.49 15.20
CA ALA A 129 -9.08 -5.80 13.86
C ALA A 129 -7.56 -5.55 13.76
N VAL A 130 -7.06 -4.45 14.34
CA VAL A 130 -5.61 -4.16 14.38
C VAL A 130 -4.86 -5.17 15.24
N LEU A 131 -5.40 -5.57 16.40
CA LEU A 131 -4.78 -6.59 17.25
C LEU A 131 -4.68 -7.95 16.53
N VAL A 132 -5.76 -8.37 15.85
CA VAL A 132 -5.78 -9.62 15.08
C VAL A 132 -4.75 -9.58 13.95
N LEU A 133 -4.69 -8.49 13.19
CA LEU A 133 -3.70 -8.35 12.10
C LEU A 133 -2.26 -8.24 12.62
N GLY A 134 -2.05 -7.56 13.75
CA GLY A 134 -0.75 -7.54 14.44
C GLY A 134 -0.31 -8.93 14.88
N GLY A 135 -1.24 -9.74 15.41
CA GLY A 135 -0.99 -11.14 15.77
C GLY A 135 -0.64 -12.02 14.57
N ILE A 136 -1.36 -11.89 13.46
CA ILE A 136 -1.05 -12.60 12.21
C ILE A 136 0.35 -12.21 11.69
N TYR A 137 0.68 -10.91 11.73
CA TYR A 137 2.01 -10.44 11.35
C TYR A 137 3.12 -11.01 12.24
N TRP A 138 2.90 -11.04 13.56
CA TRP A 138 3.84 -11.63 14.51
C TRP A 138 4.10 -13.11 14.18
N LEU A 139 3.03 -13.89 13.99
CA LEU A 139 3.14 -15.32 13.71
C LEU A 139 3.89 -15.59 12.39
N LEU A 140 3.59 -14.84 11.33
CA LEU A 140 4.30 -14.97 10.05
C LEU A 140 5.76 -14.52 10.13
N ARG A 141 6.07 -13.51 10.96
CA ARG A 141 7.45 -13.11 11.22
C ARG A 141 8.21 -14.23 11.91
N GLU A 142 7.59 -14.89 12.88
CA GLU A 142 8.20 -15.97 13.67
C GLU A 142 8.43 -17.24 12.83
N GLN A 143 7.50 -17.60 11.93
CA GLN A 143 7.72 -18.70 10.99
C GLN A 143 8.86 -18.42 10.01
N TYR A 144 8.99 -17.18 9.53
CA TYR A 144 10.11 -16.84 8.65
C TYR A 144 11.48 -16.90 9.33
N LEU A 145 11.56 -16.56 10.63
CA LEU A 145 12.80 -16.69 11.40
C LEU A 145 13.19 -18.15 11.60
N ARG A 146 12.19 -19.03 11.80
CA ARG A 146 12.38 -20.47 12.05
C ARG A 146 12.82 -21.28 10.81
N TYR A 147 12.56 -20.79 9.61
CA TYR A 147 13.01 -21.41 8.35
C TYR A 147 14.44 -21.01 7.93
N ARG A 148 15.13 -20.16 8.71
CA ARG A 148 16.47 -19.66 8.40
C ARG A 148 17.55 -20.16 9.37
N GLU A 149 17.20 -21.08 10.27
CA GLU A 149 18.08 -21.91 11.09
C GLU A 149 18.02 -23.36 10.61
#